data_AF-S8E6Q9-F1
#
_entry.id   AF-S8E6Q9-F1
#
_cell.length_a   1.000
_cell.length_b   1.000
_cell.length_c   1.000
_cell.angle_alpha   90.00
_cell.angle_beta   90.00
_cell.angle_gamma   90.00
#
_symmetry.space_group_name_H-M   'P 1'
#
loop_
_entity.id
_entity.type
_entity.pdbx_description
1 polymer ?
#
loop_
_entity_poly.entity_id
_entity_poly.type
_entity_poly.pdbx_seq_one_letter_code
_entity_poly.pdbx_strand_id
1 'polypeptide(L)'
;MRFYSQSFLYDDPWSIVSYAFFMRYPNPLASHILSCDVISRIVNPSGTLSTTRLILKTGALPRWAPRGIVSRAESWVIEESEVDPTGRVVRCTTRNLDHVKVLHVEERIVFQGTDDGKTFQNTEAFFVSNFGWGLTKKIETHGLARFKANIQRSRQGFSMILDLIRQSRMRPMALGTSHSYTPSQYIPSSSDSRPSSEQSEVRTQESNAIGSWLSLKSWRRLP
;
A
#
# COMPACT_ATOMS: atom_id res chain seq x y z
N MET A 1 17.68 -4.10 -23.74
CA MET A 1 16.38 -4.38 -23.11
C MET A 1 16.42 -5.72 -22.38
N ARG A 2 15.89 -5.77 -21.15
CA ARG A 2 15.58 -7.02 -20.43
C ARG A 2 14.08 -7.12 -20.17
N PHE A 3 13.59 -8.35 -20.11
CA PHE A 3 12.19 -8.68 -19.89
C PHE A 3 12.05 -9.68 -18.73
N TYR A 4 10.94 -9.56 -18.01
CA TYR A 4 10.50 -10.51 -17.00
C TYR A 4 9.00 -10.71 -17.10
N SER A 5 8.54 -11.93 -16.88
CA SER A 5 7.12 -12.24 -16.73
C SER A 5 6.93 -13.23 -15.59
N GLN A 6 5.85 -13.06 -14.82
CA GLN A 6 5.40 -14.00 -13.81
C GLN A 6 3.88 -13.92 -13.70
N SER A 7 3.26 -15.07 -13.44
CA SER A 7 1.86 -15.16 -13.10
C SER A 7 1.65 -15.69 -11.68
N PHE A 8 0.50 -15.36 -11.10
CA PHE A 8 0.09 -15.84 -9.79
C PHE A 8 -1.43 -15.97 -9.73
N LEU A 9 -1.94 -16.91 -8.93
CA LEU A 9 -3.36 -17.13 -8.72
C LEU A 9 -3.70 -16.83 -7.26
N TYR A 10 -4.59 -15.87 -7.03
CA TYR A 10 -5.16 -15.58 -5.72
C TYR A 10 -6.43 -16.39 -5.52
N ASP A 11 -6.62 -16.96 -4.33
CA ASP A 11 -7.86 -17.64 -3.95
C ASP A 11 -8.99 -16.66 -3.56
N ASP A 12 -8.81 -15.36 -3.79
CA ASP A 12 -9.79 -14.32 -3.51
C ASP A 12 -10.56 -13.87 -4.76
N PRO A 13 -11.84 -13.45 -4.59
CA PRO A 13 -12.61 -12.84 -5.66
C PRO A 13 -11.95 -11.57 -6.21
N TRP A 14 -12.14 -11.36 -7.52
CA TRP A 14 -11.57 -10.21 -8.23
C TRP A 14 -11.86 -8.86 -7.59
N SER A 15 -13.08 -8.66 -7.05
CA SER A 15 -13.44 -7.41 -6.38
C SER A 15 -12.57 -7.13 -5.14
N ILE A 16 -12.17 -8.17 -4.40
CA ILE A 16 -11.31 -8.06 -3.22
C ILE A 16 -9.86 -7.81 -3.63
N VAL A 17 -9.36 -8.53 -4.62
CA VAL A 17 -8.00 -8.34 -5.16
C VAL A 17 -7.85 -6.94 -5.77
N SER A 18 -8.83 -6.51 -6.56
CA SER A 18 -8.89 -5.16 -7.14
C SER A 18 -8.89 -4.08 -6.06
N TYR A 19 -9.72 -4.23 -5.02
CA TYR A 19 -9.74 -3.28 -3.92
C TYR A 19 -8.40 -3.25 -3.15
N ALA A 20 -7.84 -4.42 -2.83
CA ALA A 20 -6.54 -4.54 -2.18
C ALA A 20 -5.42 -3.86 -2.97
N PHE A 21 -5.46 -3.94 -4.31
CA PHE A 21 -4.48 -3.29 -5.18
C PHE A 21 -4.45 -1.78 -5.05
N PHE A 22 -5.60 -1.13 -4.94
CA PHE A 22 -5.65 0.31 -4.73
C PHE A 22 -5.29 0.70 -3.30
N MET A 23 -5.53 -0.17 -2.33
CA MET A 23 -5.24 0.03 -0.90
C MET A 23 -3.87 -0.50 -0.45
N ARG A 24 -3.01 -0.95 -1.38
CA ARG A 24 -1.77 -1.66 -1.02
C ARG A 24 -0.73 -0.82 -0.27
N TYR A 25 -0.91 0.50 -0.24
CA TYR A 25 -0.07 1.41 0.51
C TYR A 25 -0.90 2.20 1.54
N PRO A 26 -0.34 2.44 2.73
CA PRO A 26 0.97 1.96 3.21
C PRO A 26 0.97 0.46 3.60
N ASN A 27 2.14 -0.19 3.49
CA ASN A 27 2.39 -1.50 4.09
C ASN A 27 3.87 -1.62 4.52
N PRO A 28 4.21 -2.39 5.57
CA PRO A 28 5.56 -2.43 6.14
C PRO A 28 6.62 -2.99 5.18
N LEU A 29 6.21 -3.79 4.20
CA LEU A 29 7.10 -4.38 3.19
C LEU A 29 7.37 -3.43 2.01
N ALA A 30 6.68 -2.29 1.97
CA ALA A 30 6.84 -1.22 0.99
C ALA A 30 7.24 0.12 1.64
N SER A 31 8.04 0.10 2.70
CA SER A 31 8.53 1.30 3.42
C SER A 31 9.29 2.32 2.56
N HIS A 32 9.72 1.92 1.36
CA HIS A 32 10.36 2.81 0.39
C HIS A 32 9.37 3.71 -0.36
N ILE A 33 8.06 3.45 -0.28
CA ILE A 33 7.02 4.31 -0.85
C ILE A 33 6.73 5.43 0.15
N LEU A 34 6.97 6.68 -0.26
CA LEU A 34 6.78 7.87 0.57
C LEU A 34 5.38 8.45 0.43
N SER A 35 4.86 8.51 -0.80
CA SER A 35 3.51 8.99 -1.09
C SER A 35 2.90 8.28 -2.29
N CYS A 36 1.57 8.32 -2.39
CA CYS A 36 0.79 7.78 -3.49
C CYS A 36 -0.48 8.63 -3.63
N ASP A 37 -0.49 9.50 -4.62
CA ASP A 37 -1.50 10.54 -4.80
C ASP A 37 -2.31 10.26 -6.06
N VAL A 38 -3.64 10.45 -6.02
CA VAL A 38 -4.50 10.34 -7.20
C VAL A 38 -4.45 11.67 -7.95
N ILE A 39 -3.98 11.63 -9.19
CA ILE A 39 -3.88 12.81 -10.06
C ILE A 39 -5.18 13.00 -10.85
N SER A 40 -5.72 11.90 -11.38
CA SER A 40 -6.98 11.90 -12.12
C SER A 40 -7.72 10.59 -11.91
N ARG A 41 -9.05 10.66 -11.94
CA ARG A 41 -9.91 9.48 -11.89
C ARG A 41 -11.22 9.79 -12.61
N ILE A 42 -11.52 9.02 -13.65
CA ILE A 42 -12.64 9.26 -14.56
C ILE A 42 -13.29 7.92 -14.89
N VAL A 43 -14.62 7.89 -14.92
CA VAL A 43 -15.38 6.77 -15.46
C VAL A 43 -15.69 7.08 -16.91
N ASN A 44 -15.23 6.22 -17.82
CA ASN A 44 -15.47 6.37 -19.25
C ASN A 44 -16.91 5.94 -19.61
N PRO A 45 -17.46 6.33 -20.77
CA PRO A 45 -18.81 5.94 -21.20
C PRO A 45 -19.06 4.41 -21.24
N SER A 46 -17.99 3.61 -21.37
CA SER A 46 -18.04 2.15 -21.29
C SER A 46 -18.25 1.59 -19.87
N GLY A 47 -18.22 2.44 -18.84
CA GLY A 47 -18.25 2.03 -17.42
C GLY A 47 -16.87 1.68 -16.84
N THR A 48 -15.80 1.76 -17.63
CA THR A 48 -14.43 1.53 -17.17
C THR A 48 -13.91 2.71 -16.34
N LEU A 49 -13.36 2.44 -15.16
CA LEU A 49 -12.72 3.45 -14.32
C LEU A 49 -11.23 3.58 -14.69
N SER A 50 -10.85 4.72 -15.25
CA SER A 50 -9.44 5.08 -15.48
C SER A 50 -8.92 5.92 -14.31
N THR A 51 -7.79 5.54 -13.75
CA THR A 51 -7.12 6.28 -12.67
C THR A 51 -5.64 6.46 -12.98
N THR A 52 -5.15 7.69 -12.83
CA THR A 52 -3.72 8.00 -12.81
C THR A 52 -3.30 8.35 -11.37
N ARG A 53 -2.28 7.66 -10.86
CA ARG A 53 -1.63 7.97 -9.58
C ARG A 53 -0.18 8.38 -9.78
N LEU A 54 0.30 9.25 -8.92
CA LEU A 54 1.71 9.63 -8.82
C LEU A 54 2.27 9.07 -7.51
N ILE A 55 3.36 8.33 -7.61
CA ILE A 55 3.99 7.63 -6.49
C ILE A 55 5.39 8.18 -6.32
N LEU A 56 5.72 8.65 -5.11
CA LEU A 56 7.09 8.98 -4.72
C LEU A 56 7.71 7.79 -3.99
N LYS A 57 8.90 7.37 -4.42
CA LYS A 57 9.64 6.32 -3.71
C LYS A 57 11.10 6.71 -3.48
N THR A 58 11.66 6.23 -2.38
CA THR A 58 13.10 6.27 -2.13
C THR A 58 13.80 5.14 -2.86
N GLY A 59 15.07 5.36 -3.16
CA GLY A 59 15.96 4.40 -3.80
C GLY A 59 17.36 4.48 -3.23
N ALA A 60 18.21 3.57 -3.68
CA ALA A 60 19.64 3.58 -3.42
C ALA A 60 20.37 3.17 -4.69
N LEU A 61 21.45 3.88 -5.00
CA LEU A 61 22.30 3.54 -6.12
C LEU A 61 23.17 2.33 -5.78
N PRO A 62 23.44 1.43 -6.76
CA PRO A 62 24.38 0.36 -6.54
C PRO A 62 25.79 0.90 -6.38
N ARG A 63 26.62 0.23 -5.56
CA ARG A 63 28.01 0.64 -5.27
C ARG A 63 28.90 0.83 -6.50
N TRP A 64 28.61 0.11 -7.59
CA TRP A 64 29.35 0.21 -8.84
C TRP A 64 28.94 1.39 -9.72
N ALA A 65 27.83 2.07 -9.40
CA ALA A 65 27.34 3.19 -10.21
C ALA A 65 28.34 4.36 -10.17
N PRO A 66 28.58 5.02 -11.32
CA PRO A 66 29.35 6.26 -11.35
C PRO A 66 28.79 7.29 -10.37
N ARG A 67 29.67 8.00 -9.67
CA ARG A 67 29.24 9.12 -8.81
C ARG A 67 28.55 10.18 -9.66
N GLY A 68 27.45 10.72 -9.16
CA GLY A 68 26.69 11.74 -9.88
C GLY A 68 25.83 11.23 -11.05
N ILE A 69 25.68 9.91 -11.22
CA ILE A 69 24.80 9.35 -12.27
C ILE A 69 23.34 9.83 -12.14
N VAL A 70 22.89 10.10 -10.91
CA VAL A 70 21.62 10.75 -10.61
C VAL A 70 21.84 11.78 -9.49
N SER A 71 21.07 12.87 -9.54
CA SER A 71 21.17 13.97 -8.56
C SER A 71 20.44 13.68 -7.25
N ARG A 72 19.47 12.78 -7.27
CA ARG A 72 18.68 12.35 -6.10
C ARG A 72 18.38 10.86 -6.17
N ALA A 73 18.27 10.23 -5.00
CA ALA A 73 17.98 8.80 -4.90
C ALA A 73 16.48 8.49 -4.94
N GLU A 74 15.63 9.49 -4.72
CA GLU A 74 14.18 9.41 -4.90
C GLU A 74 13.81 9.31 -6.37
N SER A 75 12.69 8.66 -6.65
CA SER A 75 12.15 8.51 -7.99
C SER A 75 10.64 8.66 -7.99
N TRP A 76 10.13 9.42 -8.95
CA TRP A 76 8.72 9.52 -9.25
C TRP A 76 8.28 8.42 -10.20
N VAL A 77 7.18 7.76 -9.87
CA VAL A 77 6.56 6.72 -10.69
C VAL A 77 5.12 7.14 -10.99
N ILE A 78 4.75 7.12 -12.27
CA ILE A 78 3.35 7.23 -12.68
C ILE A 78 2.75 5.84 -12.73
N GLU A 79 1.55 5.71 -12.19
CA GLU A 79 0.71 4.53 -12.29
C GLU A 79 -0.56 4.90 -13.06
N GLU A 80 -0.85 4.17 -14.12
CA GLU A 80 -2.01 4.35 -14.98
C GLU A 80 -2.80 3.05 -14.97
N SER A 81 -4.04 3.09 -14.51
CA SER A 81 -4.86 1.90 -14.30
C SER A 81 -6.25 2.04 -14.89
N GLU A 82 -6.80 0.92 -15.36
CA GLU A 82 -8.14 0.76 -15.88
C GLU A 82 -8.84 -0.39 -15.16
N VAL A 83 -10.05 -0.15 -14.66
CA VAL A 83 -10.88 -1.15 -13.99
C VAL A 83 -12.15 -1.34 -14.80
N ASP A 84 -12.31 -2.51 -15.39
CA ASP A 84 -13.52 -2.95 -16.07
C ASP A 84 -14.33 -3.87 -15.12
N PRO A 85 -15.41 -3.36 -14.51
CA PRO A 85 -16.22 -4.15 -13.59
C PRO A 85 -17.03 -5.25 -14.29
N THR A 86 -17.39 -5.06 -15.56
CA THR A 86 -18.16 -6.03 -16.34
C THR A 86 -17.28 -7.20 -16.75
N GLY A 87 -16.10 -6.92 -17.30
CA GLY A 87 -15.10 -7.93 -17.66
C GLY A 87 -14.36 -8.53 -16.46
N ARG A 88 -14.54 -7.98 -15.25
CA ARG A 88 -13.78 -8.32 -14.03
C ARG A 88 -12.27 -8.26 -14.28
N VAL A 89 -11.80 -7.12 -14.79
CA VAL A 89 -10.37 -6.93 -15.12
C VAL A 89 -9.83 -5.62 -14.57
N VAL A 90 -8.63 -5.68 -14.00
CA VAL A 90 -7.80 -4.51 -13.74
C VAL A 90 -6.58 -4.60 -14.65
N ARG A 91 -6.30 -3.53 -15.40
CA ARG A 91 -5.03 -3.33 -16.11
C ARG A 91 -4.31 -2.18 -15.48
N CYS A 92 -3.02 -2.34 -15.24
CA CYS A 92 -2.21 -1.30 -14.63
C CYS A 92 -0.83 -1.27 -15.27
N THR A 93 -0.38 -0.08 -15.65
CA THR A 93 0.98 0.18 -16.11
C THR A 93 1.64 1.14 -15.13
N THR A 94 2.85 0.83 -14.70
CA THR A 94 3.68 1.76 -13.92
C THR A 94 4.99 2.03 -14.64
N ARG A 95 5.47 3.27 -14.58
CA ARG A 95 6.76 3.66 -15.15
C ARG A 95 7.38 4.83 -14.39
N ASN A 96 8.71 4.83 -14.29
CA ASN A 96 9.42 5.97 -13.72
C ASN A 96 9.37 7.20 -14.65
N LEU A 97 9.16 8.38 -14.06
CA LEU A 97 9.15 9.67 -14.76
C LEU A 97 10.54 10.31 -14.81
N ASP A 98 11.36 10.09 -13.78
CA ASP A 98 12.73 10.56 -13.69
C ASP A 98 13.74 9.45 -13.93
N HIS A 99 15.02 9.80 -14.07
CA HIS A 99 16.14 8.86 -14.29
C HIS A 99 16.01 7.97 -15.54
N VAL A 100 15.08 8.26 -16.45
CA VAL A 100 14.73 7.45 -17.64
C VAL A 100 15.94 7.19 -18.54
N LYS A 101 16.85 8.17 -18.67
CA LYS A 101 18.11 7.99 -19.42
C LYS A 101 18.98 6.89 -18.80
N VAL A 102 19.04 6.81 -17.48
CA VAL A 102 19.82 5.79 -16.75
C VAL A 102 19.12 4.45 -16.89
N LEU A 103 17.86 4.37 -16.47
CA LEU A 103 17.05 3.17 -16.56
C LEU A 103 15.57 3.55 -16.62
N HIS A 104 14.93 3.19 -17.71
CA HIS A 104 13.48 3.14 -17.83
C HIS A 104 13.00 1.75 -17.40
N VAL A 105 12.07 1.73 -16.44
CA VAL A 105 11.38 0.54 -15.97
C VAL A 105 9.90 0.74 -16.22
N GLU A 106 9.31 -0.18 -16.99
CA GLU A 106 7.87 -0.26 -17.18
C GLU A 106 7.38 -1.60 -16.64
N GLU A 107 6.39 -1.58 -15.76
CA GLU A 107 5.72 -2.77 -15.24
C GLU A 107 4.26 -2.75 -15.65
N ARG A 108 3.78 -3.86 -16.22
CA ARG A 108 2.38 -4.07 -16.62
C ARG A 108 1.81 -5.20 -15.78
N ILE A 109 0.69 -4.94 -15.12
CA ILE A 109 -0.03 -5.90 -14.31
C ILE A 109 -1.45 -6.03 -14.84
N VAL A 110 -1.92 -7.27 -14.96
CA VAL A 110 -3.32 -7.59 -15.27
C VAL A 110 -3.86 -8.49 -14.16
N PHE A 111 -4.94 -8.08 -13.51
CA PHE A 111 -5.74 -8.93 -12.62
C PHE A 111 -7.05 -9.28 -13.33
N GLN A 112 -7.31 -10.57 -13.50
CA GLN A 112 -8.47 -11.10 -14.20
C GLN A 112 -9.24 -12.03 -13.26
N GLY A 113 -10.52 -11.75 -13.04
CA GLY A 113 -11.41 -12.67 -12.34
C GLY A 113 -11.64 -13.93 -13.16
N THR A 114 -11.62 -15.08 -12.49
CA THR A 114 -11.93 -16.39 -13.06
C THR A 114 -13.34 -16.83 -12.66
N ASP A 115 -13.85 -17.88 -13.28
CA ASP A 115 -15.21 -18.37 -13.02
C ASP A 115 -15.35 -19.15 -11.70
N ASP A 116 -14.24 -19.67 -11.17
CA ASP A 116 -14.17 -20.33 -9.86
C ASP A 116 -14.03 -19.34 -8.68
N GLY A 117 -14.26 -18.04 -8.92
CA GLY A 117 -14.22 -17.01 -7.89
C GLY A 117 -12.81 -16.62 -7.43
N LYS A 118 -11.78 -17.01 -8.19
CA LYS A 118 -10.38 -16.66 -7.97
C LYS A 118 -9.98 -15.44 -8.82
N THR A 119 -8.73 -15.02 -8.66
CA THR A 119 -8.15 -13.94 -9.48
C THR A 119 -6.79 -14.33 -10.02
N PHE A 120 -6.66 -14.37 -11.34
CA PHE A 120 -5.37 -14.55 -12.01
C PHE A 120 -4.66 -13.22 -12.16
N GLN A 121 -3.40 -13.15 -11.75
CA GLN A 121 -2.50 -12.03 -11.99
C GLN A 121 -1.45 -12.42 -13.02
N ASN A 122 -1.27 -11.60 -14.06
CA ASN A 122 -0.08 -11.60 -14.88
C ASN A 122 0.73 -10.32 -14.64
N THR A 123 2.04 -10.43 -14.58
CA THR A 123 2.95 -9.29 -14.39
C THR A 123 4.11 -9.38 -15.36
N GLU A 124 4.32 -8.30 -16.09
CA GLU A 124 5.41 -8.14 -17.05
C GLU A 124 6.23 -6.92 -16.68
N ALA A 125 7.55 -7.01 -16.81
CA ALA A 125 8.44 -5.89 -16.55
C ALA A 125 9.52 -5.76 -17.63
N PHE A 126 9.71 -4.53 -18.08
CA PHE A 126 10.64 -4.15 -19.13
C PHE A 126 11.70 -3.21 -18.55
N PHE A 127 12.97 -3.47 -18.85
CA PHE A 127 14.11 -2.68 -18.38
C PHE A 127 14.92 -2.22 -19.58
N VAL A 128 14.95 -0.91 -19.80
CA VAL A 128 15.61 -0.28 -20.95
C VAL A 128 16.55 0.81 -20.45
N SER A 129 17.83 0.73 -20.79
CA SER A 129 18.82 1.75 -20.42
C SER A 129 19.36 2.46 -21.66
N ASN A 130 19.22 3.78 -21.67
CA ASN A 130 19.75 4.67 -22.72
C ASN A 130 21.01 5.42 -22.24
N PHE A 131 21.67 4.93 -21.19
CA PHE A 131 22.75 5.65 -20.52
C PHE A 131 24.00 5.77 -21.40
N GLY A 132 24.25 4.80 -22.28
CA GLY A 132 25.43 4.73 -23.13
C GLY A 132 26.67 4.17 -22.41
N TRP A 133 27.86 4.40 -23.00
CA TRP A 133 29.18 4.13 -22.38
C TRP A 133 29.46 2.65 -22.03
N GLY A 134 28.82 1.71 -22.74
CA GLY A 134 29.01 0.28 -22.50
C GLY A 134 28.38 -0.26 -21.21
N LEU A 135 27.68 0.57 -20.42
CA LEU A 135 27.06 0.17 -19.15
C LEU A 135 25.62 -0.34 -19.30
N THR A 136 24.98 -0.15 -20.46
CA THR A 136 23.59 -0.55 -20.75
C THR A 136 23.28 -1.96 -20.23
N LYS A 137 24.05 -2.97 -20.64
CA LYS A 137 23.81 -4.37 -20.24
C LYS A 137 23.92 -4.57 -18.73
N LYS A 138 24.86 -3.89 -18.06
CA LYS A 138 25.07 -3.97 -16.61
C LYS A 138 23.91 -3.33 -15.84
N ILE A 139 23.48 -2.14 -16.28
CA ILE A 139 22.35 -1.42 -15.69
C ILE A 139 21.05 -2.22 -15.82
N GLU A 140 20.71 -2.68 -17.04
CA GLU A 140 19.48 -3.45 -17.27
C GLU A 140 19.48 -4.77 -16.50
N THR A 141 20.62 -5.47 -16.45
CA THR A 141 20.75 -6.72 -15.68
C THR A 141 20.57 -6.46 -14.18
N HIS A 142 21.09 -5.34 -13.67
CA HIS A 142 20.89 -4.93 -12.28
C HIS A 142 19.42 -4.62 -11.98
N GLY A 143 18.73 -3.88 -12.86
CA GLY A 143 17.30 -3.58 -12.75
C GLY A 143 16.46 -4.85 -12.66
N LEU A 144 16.68 -5.80 -13.59
CA LEU A 144 16.02 -7.11 -13.59
C LEU A 144 16.27 -7.89 -12.30
N ALA A 145 17.53 -7.97 -11.84
CA ALA A 145 17.86 -8.67 -10.61
C ALA A 145 17.17 -8.05 -9.39
N ARG A 146 17.11 -6.71 -9.33
CA ARG A 146 16.45 -6.02 -8.22
C ARG A 146 14.94 -6.23 -8.24
N PHE A 147 14.32 -6.22 -9.42
CA PHE A 147 12.89 -6.52 -9.58
C PHE A 147 12.56 -7.92 -9.08
N LYS A 148 13.32 -8.94 -9.51
CA LYS A 148 13.15 -10.32 -9.04
C LYS A 148 13.28 -10.47 -7.52
N ALA A 149 14.22 -9.74 -6.90
CA ALA A 149 14.39 -9.76 -5.46
C ALA A 149 13.23 -9.08 -4.70
N ASN A 150 12.53 -8.13 -5.33
CA ASN A 150 11.46 -7.35 -4.70
C ASN A 150 10.06 -7.93 -4.93
N ILE A 151 9.84 -8.71 -5.99
CA ILE A 151 8.49 -9.19 -6.34
C ILE A 151 7.87 -10.06 -5.23
N GLN A 152 8.68 -10.89 -4.56
CA GLN A 152 8.20 -11.72 -3.45
C GLN A 152 7.79 -10.87 -2.24
N ARG A 153 8.57 -9.82 -1.94
CA ARG A 153 8.24 -8.88 -0.86
C ARG A 153 6.98 -8.08 -1.17
N SER A 154 6.81 -7.66 -2.43
CA SER A 154 5.58 -6.99 -2.89
C SER A 154 4.36 -7.88 -2.70
N ARG A 155 4.46 -9.16 -3.08
CA ARG A 155 3.39 -10.15 -2.91
C ARG A 155 3.04 -10.40 -1.44
N GLN A 156 4.03 -10.50 -0.57
CA GLN A 156 3.80 -10.63 0.88
C GLN A 156 3.09 -9.38 1.44
N GLY A 157 3.49 -8.18 1.02
CA GLY A 157 2.82 -6.93 1.41
C GLY A 157 1.38 -6.89 0.94
N PHE A 158 1.12 -7.35 -0.28
CA PHE A 158 -0.22 -7.45 -0.84
C PHE A 158 -1.09 -8.49 -0.09
N SER A 159 -0.54 -9.65 0.23
CA SER A 159 -1.22 -10.69 1.01
C SER A 159 -1.65 -10.19 2.39
N MET A 160 -0.81 -9.39 3.05
CA MET A 160 -1.17 -8.76 4.32
C MET A 160 -2.40 -7.85 4.18
N ILE A 161 -2.51 -7.11 3.09
CA ILE A 161 -3.66 -6.24 2.83
C ILE A 161 -4.92 -7.07 2.55
N LEU A 162 -4.81 -8.17 1.79
CA LEU A 162 -5.91 -9.11 1.60
C LEU A 162 -6.40 -9.68 2.94
N ASP A 163 -5.49 -10.10 3.81
CA ASP A 163 -5.84 -10.63 5.14
C ASP A 163 -6.55 -9.59 6.01
N LEU A 164 -6.10 -8.33 5.98
CA LEU A 164 -6.78 -7.24 6.69
C LEU A 164 -8.19 -6.99 6.15
N ILE A 165 -8.39 -7.06 4.83
CA ILE A 165 -9.72 -6.92 4.22
C ILE A 165 -10.62 -8.10 4.59
N ARG A 166 -10.09 -9.33 4.62
CA ARG A 166 -10.85 -10.51 5.08
C ARG A 166 -11.31 -10.34 6.54
N GLN A 167 -10.39 -9.94 7.41
CA GLN A 167 -10.68 -9.72 8.83
C GLN A 167 -11.71 -8.61 9.05
N SER A 168 -11.64 -7.51 8.29
CA SER A 168 -12.60 -6.41 8.44
C SER A 168 -14.03 -6.81 8.05
N ARG A 169 -14.19 -7.68 7.04
CA ARG A 169 -15.50 -8.20 6.61
C ARG A 169 -16.12 -9.20 7.57
N MET A 170 -15.29 -9.91 8.34
CA MET A 170 -15.76 -10.88 9.34
C MET A 170 -16.18 -10.22 10.66
N ARG A 171 -15.81 -8.96 10.90
CA ARG A 171 -16.29 -8.21 12.06
C ARG A 171 -17.71 -7.72 11.76
N PRO A 172 -18.71 -8.06 12.59
CA PRO A 172 -20.02 -7.43 12.46
C PRO A 172 -19.82 -5.92 12.55
N MET A 173 -20.41 -5.16 11.62
CA MET A 173 -20.39 -3.71 11.72
C MET A 173 -20.95 -3.37 13.10
N ALA A 174 -20.12 -2.83 13.98
CA ALA A 174 -20.61 -2.15 15.15
C ALA A 174 -21.38 -0.94 14.59
N LEU A 175 -22.69 -1.10 14.37
CA LEU A 175 -23.59 0.05 14.40
C LEU A 175 -23.21 0.76 15.68
N GLY A 176 -22.66 1.97 15.54
CA GLY A 176 -22.22 2.75 16.68
C GLY A 176 -23.32 2.66 17.73
N THR A 177 -22.99 2.08 18.89
CA THR A 177 -23.93 1.98 20.00
C THR A 177 -24.38 3.40 20.28
N SER A 178 -25.62 3.67 19.90
CA SER A 178 -26.29 4.95 20.08
C SER A 178 -26.66 5.13 21.54
N HIS A 179 -25.68 5.11 22.45
CA HIS A 179 -25.87 5.46 23.86
C HIS A 179 -24.54 5.83 24.50
N SER A 180 -24.19 7.11 24.39
CA SER A 180 -23.58 7.82 25.51
C SER A 180 -23.93 9.29 25.38
N TYR A 181 -25.22 9.59 25.51
CA TYR A 181 -25.63 10.88 26.07
C TYR A 181 -25.12 10.86 27.51
N THR A 182 -23.94 11.42 27.76
CA THR A 182 -23.59 11.87 29.10
C THR A 182 -24.52 13.05 29.40
N PRO A 183 -25.46 12.94 30.35
CA PRO A 183 -26.18 14.13 30.79
C PRO A 183 -25.12 15.06 31.38
N SER A 184 -25.02 16.27 30.86
CA SER A 184 -24.26 17.34 31.50
C SER A 184 -24.90 17.55 32.88
N GLN A 185 -24.28 17.01 33.92
CA GLN A 185 -24.67 17.29 35.29
C GLN A 185 -24.22 18.72 35.57
N TYR A 186 -25.18 19.64 35.49
CA TYR A 186 -25.03 20.99 36.02
C TYR A 186 -24.82 20.87 37.53
N ILE A 187 -23.61 21.16 38.01
CA ILE A 187 -23.29 21.25 39.44
C ILE A 187 -23.48 22.71 39.85
N PRO A 188 -24.50 23.06 40.67
CA PRO A 188 -24.56 24.38 41.26
C PRO A 188 -23.51 24.45 42.38
N SER A 189 -22.64 25.45 42.31
CA SER A 189 -21.72 25.78 43.39
C SER A 189 -22.51 26.22 44.63
N SER A 190 -22.44 25.44 45.70
CA SER A 190 -22.71 25.95 47.05
C SER A 190 -21.74 25.33 48.05
N SER A 191 -21.40 26.19 49.01
CA SER A 191 -20.27 26.20 49.92
C SER A 191 -20.33 25.22 51.10
N ASP A 192 -19.14 24.94 51.63
CA ASP A 192 -18.80 24.58 53.02
C ASP A 192 -19.38 23.30 53.65
N SER A 193 -18.51 22.31 53.90
CA SER A 193 -17.89 22.05 55.21
C SER A 193 -17.28 20.63 55.31
N ARG A 194 -16.32 20.48 56.24
CA ARG A 194 -15.27 19.44 56.40
C ARG A 194 -15.75 18.11 57.05
N PRO A 195 -14.88 17.07 57.19
CA PRO A 195 -15.20 15.67 56.85
C PRO A 195 -15.38 14.71 58.04
N SER A 196 -15.84 13.49 57.76
CA SER A 196 -15.72 12.33 58.66
C SER A 196 -15.50 11.01 57.89
N SER A 197 -14.27 10.51 58.04
CA SER A 197 -13.81 9.12 58.31
C SER A 197 -14.56 7.86 57.83
N GLU A 198 -13.73 6.93 57.31
CA GLU A 198 -13.83 5.44 57.31
C GLU A 198 -14.83 4.78 56.33
N GLN A 199 -14.57 3.66 55.64
CA GLN A 199 -13.50 2.64 55.62
C GLN A 199 -13.68 1.82 54.30
N SER A 200 -12.56 1.26 53.77
CA SER A 200 -12.39 -0.09 53.16
C SER A 200 -13.39 -0.59 52.08
N GLU A 201 -13.05 -1.23 50.97
CA GLU A 201 -11.92 -2.09 50.59
C GLU A 201 -12.06 -2.50 49.09
N VAL A 202 -10.95 -2.58 48.36
CA VAL A 202 -10.55 -3.60 47.36
C VAL A 202 -11.57 -4.06 46.27
N ARG A 203 -11.23 -3.88 44.97
CA ARG A 203 -10.70 -4.95 44.07
C ARG A 203 -10.56 -4.53 42.59
N THR A 204 -9.45 -4.99 42.00
CA THR A 204 -9.19 -5.36 40.58
C THR A 204 -9.01 -4.26 39.53
N GLN A 205 -7.74 -4.03 39.19
CA GLN A 205 -7.31 -3.59 37.86
C GLN A 205 -7.61 -4.69 36.82
N GLU A 206 -8.46 -4.39 35.85
CA GLU A 206 -8.42 -5.02 34.52
C GLU A 206 -8.27 -3.89 33.49
N SER A 207 -7.03 -3.53 33.18
CA SER A 207 -6.72 -2.69 32.03
C SER A 207 -6.73 -3.57 30.77
N ASN A 208 -7.87 -3.59 30.09
CA ASN A 208 -7.95 -4.10 28.72
C ASN A 208 -7.08 -3.23 27.80
N ALA A 209 -5.94 -3.80 27.37
CA ALA A 209 -5.05 -3.22 26.38
C ALA A 209 -5.71 -3.25 25.00
N ILE A 210 -6.41 -2.18 24.64
CA ILE A 210 -6.92 -1.96 23.29
C ILE A 210 -5.80 -1.32 22.44
N GLY A 211 -5.17 -2.15 21.61
CA GLY A 211 -4.68 -1.83 20.26
C GLY A 211 -3.88 -0.53 20.04
N SER A 212 -2.61 -0.52 20.43
CA SER A 212 -1.61 0.53 20.15
C SER A 212 -1.12 0.58 18.66
N TRP A 213 -1.95 0.26 17.68
CA TRP A 213 -1.51 0.22 16.26
C TRP A 213 -1.72 1.52 15.48
N LEU A 214 -2.45 2.49 16.05
CA LEU A 214 -2.72 3.79 15.43
C LEU A 214 -1.63 4.85 15.73
N SER A 215 -0.56 4.48 16.45
CA SER A 215 0.54 5.40 16.73
C SER A 215 1.57 5.39 15.59
N LEU A 216 1.59 6.48 14.82
CA LEU A 216 2.61 6.85 13.82
C LEU A 216 4.07 6.72 14.31
N LYS A 217 4.29 6.64 15.64
CA LYS A 217 5.62 6.48 16.25
C LYS A 217 6.16 5.05 16.15
N SER A 218 5.33 4.04 15.88
CA SER A 218 5.77 2.63 15.78
C SER A 218 6.47 2.29 14.46
N TRP A 219 6.27 3.10 13.40
CA TRP A 219 6.83 2.83 12.08
C TRP A 219 8.28 3.32 11.90
N ARG A 220 8.79 4.12 12.85
CA ARG A 220 10.16 4.69 12.79
C ARG A 220 11.21 3.87 13.53
N ARG A 221 10.89 2.66 13.98
CA ARG A 221 11.88 1.77 14.60
C ARG A 221 11.76 0.40 13.99
N LEU A 222 12.70 0.08 13.10
CA LEU A 222 13.48 -1.16 13.08
C LEU A 222 14.65 -0.96 12.08
N PRO A 223 15.81 -1.59 12.35
CA PRO A 223 17.15 -1.17 11.88
C PRO A 223 17.43 -1.43 10.39
#